data_AF-A0A6G1C3K3-F1
#
_entry.id   AF-A0A6G1C3K3-F1
#
_cell.length_a   1.000
_cell.length_b   1.000
_cell.length_c   1.000
_cell.angle_alpha   90.00
_cell.angle_beta   90.00
_cell.angle_gamma   90.00
#
_symmetry.space_group_name_H-M   'P 1'
#
loop_
_entity.id
_entity.type
_entity.pdbx_description
1 polymer ?
#
loop_
_entity_poly.entity_id
_entity_poly.type
_entity_poly.pdbx_seq_one_letter_code
_entity_poly.pdbx_strand_id
1 'polypeptide(L)'
;MIQLVNTGIPDELLERVKKVCSDIYKLREDGFKESNPTVKALARLVEQEGEGLAMKKIEDMDWEDVFTLQDDLPWPSNPPAFKETMMEYRRELKKLAEKLLGVMEELLGLEEGHIRKVFTNDGDFEPFYGTKDDRFGGLQMLPNHGGGGRWVDVQPVENAIVVNTGDQIEVLSNGRFKSAWHRILATRDGNRRSIASFYNPARMANIAPVIPTASGDADYPSFKFGDYMEVYVKQKFQAKEPRFEALATK
;
A
#
# COMPACT_ATOMS: atom_id res chain seq x y z
N MET A 1 -6.96 -2.28 -9.45
CA MET A 1 -5.49 -2.38 -9.46
C MET A 1 -5.07 -2.62 -10.90
N ILE A 2 -3.97 -2.00 -11.33
CA ILE A 2 -3.43 -2.08 -12.70
C ILE A 2 -1.92 -2.33 -12.63
N GLN A 3 -1.31 -2.76 -13.73
CA GLN A 3 0.15 -2.84 -13.89
C GLN A 3 0.59 -1.86 -14.97
N LEU A 4 1.60 -1.06 -14.68
CA LEU A 4 2.14 -0.06 -15.59
C LEU A 4 3.52 -0.51 -16.07
N VAL A 5 3.65 -0.67 -17.39
CA VAL A 5 4.94 -0.83 -18.10
C VAL A 5 5.36 0.51 -18.70
N ASN A 6 6.62 0.65 -19.11
CA ASN A 6 7.15 1.88 -19.72
C ASN A 6 6.90 3.15 -18.88
N THR A 7 7.04 3.03 -17.55
CA THR A 7 6.73 4.09 -16.57
C THR A 7 7.62 5.32 -16.65
N GLY A 8 8.74 5.22 -17.38
CA GLY A 8 9.80 6.23 -17.43
C GLY A 8 10.81 6.14 -16.28
N ILE A 9 10.62 5.20 -15.34
CA ILE A 9 11.64 4.86 -14.35
C ILE A 9 12.72 4.02 -15.05
N PRO A 10 14.03 4.36 -14.96
CA PRO A 10 15.07 3.58 -15.61
C PRO A 10 15.15 2.15 -15.07
N ASP A 11 15.23 1.15 -15.96
CA ASP A 11 15.37 -0.26 -15.57
C ASP A 11 16.62 -0.51 -14.70
N GLU A 12 17.70 0.22 -14.96
CA GLU A 12 18.92 0.17 -14.12
C GLU A 12 18.62 0.59 -12.67
N LEU A 13 17.80 1.63 -12.46
CA LEU A 13 17.37 2.05 -11.13
C LEU A 13 16.51 0.96 -10.48
N LEU A 14 15.60 0.32 -11.24
CA LEU A 14 14.82 -0.81 -10.73
C LEU A 14 15.72 -1.99 -10.31
N GLU A 15 16.79 -2.29 -11.03
CA GLU A 15 17.78 -3.30 -10.62
C GLU A 15 18.60 -2.89 -9.38
N ARG A 16 19.09 -1.65 -9.32
CA ARG A 16 19.78 -1.13 -8.10
C ARG A 16 18.85 -1.24 -6.88
N VAL A 17 17.58 -0.87 -7.04
CA VAL A 17 16.53 -0.97 -6.03
C VAL A 17 16.30 -2.42 -5.58
N LYS A 18 16.07 -3.35 -6.52
CA LYS A 18 15.94 -4.81 -6.24
C LYS A 18 17.16 -5.35 -5.47
N LYS A 19 18.37 -4.86 -5.78
CA LYS A 19 19.62 -5.25 -5.11
C LYS A 19 19.70 -4.72 -3.69
N VAL A 20 19.59 -3.41 -3.45
CA VAL A 20 19.78 -2.83 -2.10
C VAL A 20 18.72 -3.32 -1.11
N CYS A 21 17.49 -3.56 -1.58
CA CYS A 21 16.42 -4.21 -0.80
C CYS A 21 16.70 -5.69 -0.52
N SER A 22 17.27 -6.43 -1.47
CA SER A 22 17.73 -7.80 -1.23
C SER A 22 18.88 -7.87 -0.22
N ASP A 23 19.75 -6.87 -0.19
CA ASP A 23 20.89 -6.85 0.73
C ASP A 23 20.48 -6.38 2.14
N ILE A 24 19.58 -5.40 2.29
CA ILE A 24 19.06 -5.02 3.62
C ILE A 24 18.21 -6.12 4.26
N TYR A 25 17.48 -6.89 3.44
CA TYR A 25 16.74 -8.06 3.92
C TYR A 25 17.67 -9.11 4.51
N LYS A 26 18.75 -9.49 3.82
CA LYS A 26 19.73 -10.48 4.32
C LYS A 26 20.34 -10.07 5.66
N LEU A 27 20.63 -8.78 5.85
CA LEU A 27 21.13 -8.24 7.12
C LEU A 27 20.12 -8.32 8.27
N ARG A 28 18.82 -8.47 7.97
CA ARG A 28 17.72 -8.53 8.94
C ARG A 28 17.13 -9.93 9.12
N GLU A 29 17.31 -10.83 8.15
CA GLU A 29 16.67 -12.15 8.09
C GLU A 29 16.91 -13.02 9.33
N ASP A 30 18.17 -13.15 9.77
CA ASP A 30 18.53 -13.96 10.95
C ASP A 30 17.94 -13.35 12.22
N GLY A 31 18.12 -12.03 12.40
CA GLY A 31 17.54 -11.29 13.52
C GLY A 31 16.01 -11.33 13.56
N PHE A 32 15.34 -11.36 12.41
CA PHE A 32 13.88 -11.48 12.30
C PHE A 32 13.40 -12.86 12.77
N LYS A 33 14.02 -13.94 12.28
CA LYS A 33 13.74 -15.32 12.73
C LYS A 33 13.98 -15.49 14.24
N GLU A 34 15.01 -14.86 14.77
CA GLU A 34 15.39 -14.97 16.18
C GLU A 34 14.69 -14.00 17.15
N SER A 35 14.11 -12.89 16.69
CA SER A 35 13.51 -11.87 17.60
C SER A 35 12.00 -11.74 17.50
N ASN A 36 11.39 -12.04 16.36
CA ASN A 36 9.96 -11.78 16.15
C ASN A 36 9.08 -12.91 16.77
N PRO A 37 8.23 -12.62 17.77
CA PRO A 37 7.37 -13.63 18.40
C PRO A 37 6.36 -14.25 17.44
N THR A 38 5.86 -13.48 16.46
CA THR A 38 4.93 -13.94 15.42
C THR A 38 5.59 -14.98 14.54
N VAL A 39 6.83 -14.72 14.08
CA VAL A 39 7.61 -15.67 13.26
C VAL A 39 7.90 -16.94 14.03
N LYS A 40 8.31 -16.84 15.29
CA LYS A 40 8.56 -18.02 16.14
C LYS A 40 7.30 -18.85 16.39
N ALA A 41 6.16 -18.19 16.61
CA ALA A 41 4.89 -18.87 16.78
C ALA A 41 4.52 -19.62 15.49
N LEU A 42 4.57 -18.96 14.34
CA LEU A 42 4.22 -19.54 13.05
C LEU A 42 5.20 -20.63 12.61
N ALA A 43 6.51 -20.49 12.85
CA ALA A 43 7.51 -21.51 12.55
C ALA A 43 7.25 -22.83 13.30
N ARG A 44 6.96 -22.75 14.61
CA ARG A 44 6.57 -23.94 15.42
C ARG A 44 5.31 -24.61 14.90
N LEU A 45 4.37 -23.85 14.35
CA LEU A 45 3.14 -24.39 13.78
C LEU A 45 3.41 -25.12 12.46
N VAL A 46 4.38 -24.67 11.66
CA VAL A 46 4.85 -25.39 10.47
C VAL A 46 5.59 -26.68 10.85
N GLU A 47 6.39 -26.66 11.92
CA GLU A 47 7.04 -27.86 12.47
C GLU A 47 5.99 -28.89 12.92
N GLN A 48 4.99 -28.46 13.70
CA GLN A 48 3.89 -29.31 14.17
C GLN A 48 3.02 -29.86 13.02
N GLU A 49 2.79 -29.08 11.96
CA GLU A 49 2.12 -29.57 10.75
C GLU A 49 2.92 -30.70 10.08
N GLY A 50 4.25 -30.56 10.03
CA GLY A 50 5.18 -31.58 9.53
C GLY A 50 5.19 -32.87 10.36
N GLU A 51 4.91 -32.77 11.66
CA GLU A 51 4.72 -33.90 12.58
C GLU A 51 3.32 -34.56 12.45
N GLY A 52 2.44 -34.02 11.59
CA GLY A 52 1.09 -34.53 11.37
C GLY A 52 0.05 -34.10 12.42
N LEU A 53 0.35 -33.06 13.20
CA LEU A 53 -0.58 -32.53 14.20
C LEU A 53 -1.67 -31.68 13.55
N ALA A 54 -2.86 -31.67 14.16
CA ALA A 54 -4.00 -30.88 13.68
C ALA A 54 -3.82 -29.39 14.01
N MET A 55 -3.57 -28.58 12.97
CA MET A 55 -3.24 -27.16 13.13
C MET A 55 -4.48 -26.28 13.23
N LYS A 56 -4.51 -25.36 14.21
CA LYS A 56 -5.50 -24.29 14.26
C LYS A 56 -5.13 -23.20 13.24
N LYS A 57 -6.09 -22.77 12.43
CA LYS A 57 -5.94 -21.60 11.55
C LYS A 57 -5.69 -20.33 12.37
N ILE A 58 -4.73 -19.53 11.94
CA ILE A 58 -4.45 -18.18 12.46
C ILE A 58 -5.04 -17.15 11.48
N GLU A 59 -5.64 -16.10 12.03
CA GLU A 59 -6.34 -15.04 11.28
C GLU A 59 -6.02 -13.63 11.81
N ASP A 60 -5.26 -13.53 12.90
CA ASP A 60 -4.94 -12.31 13.66
C ASP A 60 -3.44 -11.93 13.59
N MET A 61 -2.64 -12.61 12.76
CA MET A 61 -1.20 -12.43 12.63
C MET A 61 -0.75 -12.55 11.17
N ASP A 62 0.04 -11.60 10.68
CA ASP A 62 0.64 -11.63 9.35
C ASP A 62 2.02 -12.35 9.38
N TRP A 63 2.29 -13.24 8.40
CA TRP A 63 3.65 -13.74 8.16
C TRP A 63 4.42 -12.70 7.33
N GLU A 64 4.99 -11.69 7.98
CA GLU A 64 5.77 -10.64 7.31
C GLU A 64 6.88 -10.03 8.16
N ASP A 65 7.96 -9.61 7.50
CA ASP A 65 8.94 -8.65 8.04
C ASP A 65 8.71 -7.29 7.39
N VAL A 66 8.58 -6.24 8.20
CA VAL A 66 8.34 -4.88 7.69
C VAL A 66 9.20 -3.87 8.43
N PHE A 67 9.83 -3.01 7.65
CA PHE A 67 10.36 -1.72 8.07
C PHE A 67 9.79 -0.65 7.15
N THR A 68 9.64 0.57 7.66
CA THR A 68 9.00 1.68 6.94
C THR A 68 9.95 2.86 6.83
N LEU A 69 10.11 3.40 5.62
CA LEU A 69 10.90 4.60 5.34
C LEU A 69 10.01 5.86 5.32
N GLN A 70 10.27 6.80 6.23
CA GLN A 70 9.58 8.09 6.36
C GLN A 70 10.59 9.24 6.21
N ASP A 71 10.19 10.41 5.70
CA ASP A 71 11.14 11.50 5.37
C ASP A 71 11.71 12.21 6.62
N ASP A 72 10.98 12.18 7.73
CA ASP A 72 11.34 12.77 9.03
C ASP A 72 12.26 11.86 9.88
N LEU A 73 12.44 10.60 9.47
CA LEU A 73 13.26 9.61 10.19
C LEU A 73 14.62 9.38 9.51
N PRO A 74 15.67 8.99 10.24
CA PRO A 74 16.94 8.58 9.65
C PRO A 74 16.80 7.31 8.80
N TRP A 75 17.20 7.38 7.52
CA TRP A 75 17.21 6.21 6.63
C TRP A 75 18.45 5.34 6.82
N PRO A 76 18.36 4.00 6.65
CA PRO A 76 19.49 3.08 6.75
C PRO A 76 20.65 3.46 5.81
N SER A 77 21.86 3.52 6.36
CA SER A 77 23.12 3.71 5.61
C SER A 77 23.84 2.40 5.27
N ASN A 78 23.36 1.27 5.81
CA ASN A 78 23.82 -0.08 5.53
C ASN A 78 22.62 -0.89 4.98
N PRO A 79 22.69 -1.53 3.80
CA PRO A 79 23.86 -1.65 2.93
C PRO A 79 24.28 -0.33 2.27
N PRO A 80 25.55 -0.18 1.84
CA PRO A 80 26.00 0.97 1.06
C PRO A 80 25.11 1.23 -0.16
N ALA A 81 24.95 2.50 -0.52
CA ALA A 81 24.04 3.00 -1.56
C ALA A 81 22.52 2.76 -1.31
N PHE A 82 22.08 2.12 -0.22
CA PHE A 82 20.65 1.93 0.09
C PHE A 82 19.89 3.25 0.11
N LYS A 83 20.32 4.19 0.97
CA LYS A 83 19.67 5.50 1.12
C LYS A 83 19.58 6.26 -0.20
N GLU A 84 20.69 6.36 -0.92
CA GLU A 84 20.78 7.09 -2.19
C GLU A 84 19.86 6.49 -3.26
N THR A 85 19.96 5.17 -3.49
CA THR A 85 19.15 4.43 -4.46
C THR A 85 17.65 4.56 -4.14
N MET A 86 17.27 4.40 -2.88
CA MET A 86 15.87 4.46 -2.47
C MET A 86 15.32 5.90 -2.50
N MET A 87 16.15 6.92 -2.24
CA MET A 87 15.77 8.32 -2.41
C MET A 87 15.64 8.73 -3.89
N GLU A 88 16.44 8.13 -4.78
CA GLU A 88 16.27 8.28 -6.24
C GLU A 88 14.96 7.64 -6.71
N TYR A 89 14.71 6.40 -6.31
CA TYR A 89 13.48 5.68 -6.64
C TYR A 89 12.21 6.39 -6.12
N ARG A 90 12.25 6.93 -4.90
CA ARG A 90 11.17 7.76 -4.32
C ARG A 90 10.88 9.02 -5.14
N ARG A 91 11.91 9.67 -5.70
CA ARG A 91 11.73 10.83 -6.60
C ARG A 91 11.02 10.44 -7.89
N GLU A 92 11.41 9.34 -8.53
CA GLU A 92 10.77 8.90 -9.78
C GLU A 92 9.34 8.39 -9.55
N LEU A 93 9.09 7.66 -8.46
CA LEU A 93 7.74 7.25 -8.09
C LEU A 93 6.83 8.43 -7.70
N LYS A 94 7.35 9.52 -7.09
CA LYS A 94 6.56 10.74 -6.86
C LYS A 94 6.07 11.35 -8.18
N LYS A 95 6.95 11.47 -9.18
CA LYS A 95 6.58 11.94 -10.53
C LYS A 95 5.55 11.02 -11.20
N LEU A 96 5.69 9.70 -11.04
CA LEU A 96 4.73 8.73 -11.57
C LEU A 96 3.36 8.86 -10.90
N ALA A 97 3.33 9.01 -9.57
CA ALA A 97 2.08 9.22 -8.82
C ALA A 97 1.38 10.51 -9.25
N GLU A 98 2.09 11.63 -9.35
CA GLU A 98 1.50 12.92 -9.77
C GLU A 98 0.95 12.86 -11.21
N LYS A 99 1.63 12.19 -12.14
CA LYS A 99 1.09 11.92 -13.50
C LYS A 99 -0.20 11.09 -13.47
N LEU A 100 -0.26 10.06 -12.63
CA LEU A 100 -1.43 9.19 -12.51
C LEU A 100 -2.62 9.91 -11.87
N LEU A 101 -2.37 10.82 -10.92
CA LEU A 101 -3.41 11.70 -10.37
C LEU A 101 -3.96 12.63 -11.45
N GLY A 102 -3.12 13.23 -12.30
CA GLY A 102 -3.57 14.04 -13.45
C GLY A 102 -4.48 13.27 -14.41
N VAL A 103 -4.14 12.01 -14.73
CA VAL A 103 -5.02 11.14 -15.55
C VAL A 103 -6.34 10.81 -14.83
N MET A 104 -6.31 10.63 -13.51
CA MET A 104 -7.55 10.44 -12.72
C MET A 104 -8.40 11.71 -12.69
N GLU A 105 -7.79 12.90 -12.60
CA GLU A 105 -8.47 14.19 -12.64
C GLU A 105 -9.18 14.40 -13.98
N GLU A 106 -8.49 14.15 -15.11
CA GLU A 106 -9.06 14.21 -16.46
C GLU A 106 -10.28 13.26 -16.60
N LEU A 107 -10.15 12.01 -16.15
CA LEU A 107 -11.25 11.01 -16.18
C LEU A 107 -12.43 11.36 -15.27
N LEU A 108 -12.24 12.22 -14.27
CA LEU A 108 -13.30 12.71 -13.38
C LEU A 108 -13.86 14.07 -13.83
N GLY A 109 -13.24 14.75 -14.79
CA GLY A 109 -13.59 16.11 -15.21
C GLY A 109 -13.17 17.19 -14.21
N LEU A 110 -12.10 16.94 -13.45
CA LEU A 110 -11.52 17.86 -12.47
C LEU A 110 -10.49 18.80 -13.13
N GLU A 111 -10.19 19.91 -12.46
CA GLU A 111 -9.06 20.78 -12.81
C GLU A 111 -7.71 20.07 -12.52
N GLU A 112 -6.70 20.32 -13.36
CA GLU A 112 -5.36 19.75 -13.19
C GLU A 112 -4.76 20.13 -11.83
N GLY A 113 -4.26 19.13 -11.11
CA GLY A 113 -3.67 19.27 -9.78
C GLY A 113 -4.69 19.39 -8.64
N HIS A 114 -5.99 19.25 -8.89
CA HIS A 114 -7.02 19.32 -7.85
C HIS A 114 -6.83 18.31 -6.71
N ILE A 115 -6.58 17.02 -7.02
CA ILE A 115 -6.36 15.97 -6.01
C ILE A 115 -5.05 16.24 -5.27
N ARG A 116 -3.99 16.68 -5.98
CA ARG A 116 -2.73 17.08 -5.35
C ARG A 116 -2.96 18.21 -4.35
N LYS A 117 -3.68 19.26 -4.74
CA LYS A 117 -4.03 20.41 -3.90
C LYS A 117 -4.78 19.98 -2.63
N VAL A 118 -5.77 19.10 -2.74
CA VAL A 118 -6.45 18.50 -1.58
C VAL A 118 -5.47 17.71 -0.70
N PHE A 119 -4.64 16.84 -1.29
CA PHE A 119 -3.68 16.03 -0.55
C PHE A 119 -2.65 16.87 0.22
N THR A 120 -2.25 18.03 -0.32
CA THR A 120 -1.29 18.95 0.31
C THR A 120 -1.94 19.97 1.27
N ASN A 121 -3.27 19.93 1.46
CA ASN A 121 -4.04 21.01 2.11
C ASN A 121 -3.69 22.38 1.52
N ASP A 122 -4.03 22.60 0.25
CA ASP A 122 -3.73 23.81 -0.53
C ASP A 122 -2.24 24.16 -0.71
N GLY A 123 -1.33 23.33 -0.21
CA GLY A 123 0.13 23.50 -0.31
C GLY A 123 0.84 23.63 1.04
N ASP A 124 0.10 23.64 2.15
CA ASP A 124 0.63 23.76 3.51
C ASP A 124 1.53 22.58 3.94
N PHE A 125 1.36 21.41 3.31
CA PHE A 125 2.06 20.17 3.67
C PHE A 125 2.45 19.34 2.45
N GLU A 126 3.52 18.55 2.58
CA GLU A 126 3.87 17.53 1.59
C GLU A 126 3.01 16.24 1.76
N PRO A 127 2.72 15.50 0.67
CA PRO A 127 2.03 14.22 0.74
C PRO A 127 2.85 13.21 1.56
N PHE A 128 2.21 12.49 2.50
CA PHE A 128 2.92 11.46 3.26
C PHE A 128 3.29 10.30 2.34
N TYR A 129 4.57 9.92 2.36
CA TYR A 129 5.06 8.82 1.54
C TYR A 129 5.79 7.78 2.39
N GLY A 130 5.40 6.52 2.25
CA GLY A 130 5.96 5.39 2.97
C GLY A 130 6.27 4.24 2.02
N THR A 131 7.24 3.39 2.36
CA THR A 131 7.68 2.26 1.51
C THR A 131 7.88 0.98 2.36
N LYS A 132 7.36 -0.17 1.88
CA LYS A 132 7.42 -1.55 2.47
C LYS A 132 7.95 -2.56 1.43
N ASP A 133 8.51 -3.73 1.80
CA ASP A 133 9.29 -4.62 0.90
C ASP A 133 8.88 -6.15 0.85
N ASP A 134 7.96 -6.64 -0.04
CA ASP A 134 7.52 -8.08 -0.26
C ASP A 134 7.17 -8.63 -1.76
N ARG A 135 8.03 -9.42 -2.52
CA ARG A 135 8.16 -9.91 -4.00
C ARG A 135 7.84 -11.40 -4.37
N PHE A 136 7.64 -11.66 -5.67
CA PHE A 136 7.27 -12.97 -6.23
C PHE A 136 5.87 -13.34 -5.74
N GLY A 137 4.96 -13.53 -6.69
CA GLY A 137 3.61 -14.04 -6.46
C GLY A 137 2.89 -13.46 -5.24
N GLY A 138 2.03 -14.29 -4.65
CA GLY A 138 1.34 -14.05 -3.37
C GLY A 138 0.25 -12.99 -3.41
N LEU A 139 0.45 -11.86 -4.12
CA LEU A 139 -0.50 -10.77 -4.19
C LEU A 139 -1.75 -11.19 -4.98
N GLN A 140 -2.88 -11.19 -4.29
CA GLN A 140 -4.20 -11.36 -4.86
C GLN A 140 -5.03 -10.10 -4.61
N MET A 141 -5.86 -9.72 -5.59
CA MET A 141 -6.90 -8.72 -5.40
C MET A 141 -8.30 -9.35 -5.52
N LEU A 142 -9.28 -8.72 -4.90
CA LEU A 142 -10.69 -9.07 -5.02
C LEU A 142 -11.39 -7.92 -5.78
N PRO A 143 -11.84 -8.10 -7.04
CA PRO A 143 -12.35 -6.99 -7.85
C PRO A 143 -13.65 -6.35 -7.34
N ASN A 144 -14.58 -7.16 -6.81
CA ASN A 144 -15.89 -6.73 -6.35
C ASN A 144 -16.19 -7.40 -4.99
N HIS A 145 -16.61 -6.61 -3.99
CA HIS A 145 -16.80 -7.09 -2.61
C HIS A 145 -18.24 -7.55 -2.29
N GLY A 146 -19.16 -7.41 -3.23
CA GLY A 146 -20.53 -7.92 -3.10
C GLY A 146 -20.62 -9.43 -3.31
N GLY A 147 -20.61 -10.21 -2.23
CA GLY A 147 -21.30 -11.51 -2.13
C GLY A 147 -20.87 -12.68 -3.02
N GLY A 148 -19.84 -12.56 -3.86
CA GLY A 148 -19.42 -13.65 -4.75
C GLY A 148 -18.11 -13.44 -5.51
N GLY A 149 -17.29 -12.45 -5.12
CA GLY A 149 -16.05 -12.14 -5.82
C GLY A 149 -15.01 -13.26 -5.68
N ARG A 150 -14.34 -13.59 -6.79
CA ARG A 150 -13.18 -14.50 -6.80
C ARG A 150 -11.90 -13.69 -6.60
N TRP A 151 -11.01 -14.16 -5.73
CA TRP A 151 -9.64 -13.66 -5.64
C TRP A 151 -8.88 -13.91 -6.95
N VAL A 152 -8.15 -12.91 -7.43
CA VAL A 152 -7.38 -12.97 -8.68
C VAL A 152 -5.92 -12.66 -8.38
N ASP A 153 -5.01 -13.53 -8.80
CA ASP A 153 -3.57 -13.32 -8.69
C ASP A 153 -3.10 -12.14 -9.56
N VAL A 154 -2.31 -11.27 -8.97
CA VAL A 154 -1.63 -10.17 -9.67
C VAL A 154 -0.30 -10.71 -10.18
N GLN A 155 -0.34 -11.34 -11.35
CA GLN A 155 0.83 -11.97 -11.96
C GLN A 155 1.94 -10.94 -12.23
N PRO A 156 3.16 -11.11 -11.69
CA PRO A 156 4.23 -10.14 -11.87
C PRO A 156 4.62 -9.97 -13.35
N VAL A 157 4.59 -8.74 -13.84
CA VAL A 157 5.19 -8.37 -15.13
C VAL A 157 6.58 -7.76 -14.87
N GLU A 158 7.57 -8.15 -15.66
CA GLU A 158 8.94 -7.64 -15.52
C GLU A 158 8.99 -6.12 -15.71
N ASN A 159 9.71 -5.44 -14.81
CA ASN A 159 9.85 -3.98 -14.72
C ASN A 159 8.54 -3.17 -14.68
N ALA A 160 7.40 -3.84 -14.45
CA ALA A 160 6.13 -3.17 -14.24
C ALA A 160 5.96 -2.68 -12.79
N ILE A 161 5.25 -1.56 -12.63
CA ILE A 161 4.80 -1.06 -11.34
C ILE A 161 3.33 -1.41 -11.15
N VAL A 162 3.01 -2.14 -10.07
CA VAL A 162 1.64 -2.41 -9.65
C VAL A 162 1.07 -1.16 -8.97
N VAL A 163 -0.10 -0.70 -9.41
CA VAL A 163 -0.78 0.48 -8.87
C VAL A 163 -2.20 0.12 -8.42
N ASN A 164 -2.57 0.54 -7.21
CA ASN A 164 -3.96 0.55 -6.74
C ASN A 164 -4.31 1.92 -6.15
N THR A 165 -5.60 2.24 -6.21
CA THR A 165 -6.19 3.32 -5.43
C THR A 165 -6.37 2.89 -3.98
N GLY A 166 -6.33 3.86 -3.07
CA GLY A 166 -6.68 3.68 -1.66
C GLY A 166 -7.99 4.38 -1.31
N ASP A 167 -8.48 4.16 -0.10
CA ASP A 167 -9.80 4.60 0.38
C ASP A 167 -10.04 6.12 0.20
N GLN A 168 -8.98 6.94 0.20
CA GLN A 168 -9.07 8.39 0.01
C GLN A 168 -9.45 8.79 -1.44
N ILE A 169 -8.92 8.07 -2.43
CA ILE A 169 -9.27 8.27 -3.85
C ILE A 169 -10.70 7.75 -4.11
N GLU A 170 -11.12 6.70 -3.40
CA GLU A 170 -12.51 6.22 -3.46
C GLU A 170 -13.49 7.28 -2.94
N VAL A 171 -13.19 7.94 -1.82
CA VAL A 171 -14.01 9.04 -1.28
C VAL A 171 -14.04 10.24 -2.24
N LEU A 172 -12.87 10.73 -2.68
CA LEU A 172 -12.77 11.86 -3.61
C LEU A 172 -13.57 11.63 -4.89
N SER A 173 -13.39 10.46 -5.50
CA SER A 173 -14.10 10.06 -6.73
C SER A 173 -15.55 9.60 -6.49
N ASN A 174 -16.09 9.80 -5.28
CA ASN A 174 -17.45 9.42 -4.88
C ASN A 174 -17.80 7.98 -5.31
N GLY A 175 -16.86 7.06 -5.07
CA GLY A 175 -16.97 5.65 -5.40
C GLY A 175 -16.60 5.25 -6.83
N ARG A 176 -16.28 6.16 -7.76
CA ARG A 176 -15.91 5.77 -9.15
C ARG A 176 -14.61 4.97 -9.22
N PHE A 177 -13.62 5.32 -8.39
CA PHE A 177 -12.36 4.58 -8.29
C PHE A 177 -12.27 3.80 -6.97
N LYS A 178 -12.89 2.63 -6.91
CA LYS A 178 -12.93 1.77 -5.71
C LYS A 178 -11.54 1.33 -5.24
N SER A 179 -11.29 1.47 -3.94
CA SER A 179 -10.21 0.82 -3.19
C SER A 179 -10.55 -0.66 -3.00
N ALA A 180 -9.81 -1.51 -3.71
CA ALA A 180 -10.05 -2.95 -3.75
C ALA A 180 -9.29 -3.68 -2.64
N TRP A 181 -9.98 -4.61 -1.97
CA TRP A 181 -9.34 -5.56 -1.06
C TRP A 181 -8.25 -6.36 -1.80
N HIS A 182 -7.12 -6.53 -1.11
CA HIS A 182 -5.97 -7.28 -1.57
C HIS A 182 -5.36 -8.05 -0.39
N ARG A 183 -4.69 -9.16 -0.68
CA ARG A 183 -4.01 -10.00 0.32
C ARG A 183 -2.71 -10.56 -0.26
N ILE A 184 -1.81 -10.96 0.62
CA ILE A 184 -0.64 -11.77 0.27
C ILE A 184 -0.87 -13.20 0.75
N LEU A 185 -0.65 -14.18 -0.13
CA LEU A 185 -0.52 -15.59 0.25
C LEU A 185 0.96 -15.93 0.47
N ALA A 186 1.28 -16.49 1.63
CA ALA A 186 2.59 -17.07 1.90
C ALA A 186 2.78 -18.39 1.13
N THR A 187 4.02 -18.67 0.74
CA THR A 187 4.44 -19.90 0.07
C THR A 187 5.40 -20.70 0.95
N ARG A 188 5.43 -22.03 0.81
CA ARG A 188 6.42 -22.86 1.51
C ARG A 188 7.83 -22.67 0.96
N ASP A 189 7.93 -22.42 -0.34
CA ASP A 189 9.20 -22.23 -1.03
C ASP A 189 9.40 -20.75 -1.40
N GLY A 190 10.61 -20.23 -1.15
CA GLY A 190 11.06 -18.89 -1.54
C GLY A 190 10.68 -17.76 -0.57
N ASN A 191 11.46 -16.66 -0.62
CA ASN A 191 11.27 -15.44 0.18
C ASN A 191 10.85 -14.25 -0.69
N ARG A 192 10.02 -13.36 -0.14
CA ARG A 192 9.35 -12.25 -0.81
C ARG A 192 10.05 -10.89 -0.44
N ARG A 193 10.44 -10.03 -1.43
CA ARG A 193 10.88 -8.56 -1.42
C ARG A 193 10.40 -7.53 -2.56
N SER A 194 9.37 -6.70 -2.35
CA SER A 194 8.62 -5.78 -3.27
C SER A 194 8.26 -4.46 -2.62
N ILE A 195 8.55 -3.40 -3.33
CA ILE A 195 8.74 -2.09 -2.73
C ILE A 195 7.45 -1.27 -2.91
N ALA A 196 6.45 -1.59 -2.09
CA ALA A 196 5.13 -0.97 -2.07
C ALA A 196 5.22 0.44 -1.48
N SER A 197 4.96 1.45 -2.31
CA SER A 197 5.01 2.85 -1.89
C SER A 197 3.64 3.51 -1.91
N PHE A 198 3.37 4.35 -0.90
CA PHE A 198 2.11 5.05 -0.71
C PHE A 198 2.28 6.55 -0.99
N TYR A 199 1.38 7.16 -1.76
CA TYR A 199 1.25 8.62 -1.89
C TYR A 199 -0.06 9.00 -1.19
N ASN A 200 0.04 9.47 0.06
CA ASN A 200 -1.11 9.73 0.93
C ASN A 200 -1.31 11.24 1.16
N PRO A 201 -2.52 11.69 1.52
CA PRO A 201 -2.74 13.06 1.99
C PRO A 201 -1.88 13.41 3.21
N ALA A 202 -1.68 14.70 3.42
CA ALA A 202 -1.22 15.23 4.70
C ALA A 202 -2.25 14.95 5.80
N ARG A 203 -1.81 14.78 7.06
CA ARG A 203 -2.72 14.48 8.18
C ARG A 203 -3.82 15.54 8.40
N MET A 204 -3.57 16.79 8.02
CA MET A 204 -4.55 17.88 8.17
C MET A 204 -5.50 18.03 6.97
N ALA A 205 -5.23 17.37 5.84
CA ALA A 205 -6.04 17.46 4.64
C ALA A 205 -7.48 17.00 4.90
N ASN A 206 -8.46 17.80 4.44
CA ASN A 206 -9.87 17.43 4.46
C ASN A 206 -10.21 16.63 3.20
N ILE A 207 -10.68 15.40 3.37
CA ILE A 207 -11.06 14.46 2.33
C ILE A 207 -12.58 14.38 2.29
N ALA A 208 -13.17 14.64 1.12
CA ALA A 208 -14.60 14.62 0.87
C ALA A 208 -14.85 14.30 -0.62
N PRO A 209 -16.06 13.87 -1.03
CA PRO A 209 -16.41 13.76 -2.45
C PRO A 209 -16.22 15.09 -3.20
N VAL A 210 -15.44 15.06 -4.29
CA VAL A 210 -15.23 16.23 -5.18
C VAL A 210 -16.04 16.16 -6.47
N ILE A 211 -16.80 15.08 -6.66
CA ILE A 211 -17.76 14.91 -7.75
C ILE A 211 -19.08 14.31 -7.22
N PRO A 212 -20.24 14.64 -7.83
CA PRO A 212 -21.52 14.04 -7.45
C PRO A 212 -21.64 12.58 -7.93
N THR A 213 -22.48 11.80 -7.25
CA THR A 213 -22.99 10.52 -7.76
C THR A 213 -23.95 10.74 -8.94
N ALA A 214 -24.35 9.66 -9.63
CA ALA A 214 -25.40 9.73 -10.64
C ALA A 214 -26.79 10.11 -10.07
N SER A 215 -27.00 9.95 -8.75
CA SER A 215 -28.19 10.40 -8.02
C SER A 215 -28.10 11.85 -7.53
N GLY A 216 -26.91 12.47 -7.55
CA GLY A 216 -26.66 13.84 -7.09
C GLY A 216 -26.17 13.97 -5.64
N ASP A 217 -26.28 12.91 -4.84
CA ASP A 217 -25.88 12.89 -3.43
C ASP A 217 -24.40 12.52 -3.22
N ALA A 218 -23.91 12.72 -2.00
CA ALA A 218 -22.59 12.30 -1.54
C ALA A 218 -22.71 10.98 -0.73
N ASP A 219 -22.19 9.88 -1.28
CA ASP A 219 -22.25 8.55 -0.64
C ASP A 219 -21.18 8.38 0.47
N TYR A 220 -20.23 9.31 0.57
CA TYR A 220 -19.10 9.27 1.49
C TYR A 220 -18.99 10.55 2.33
N PRO A 221 -18.54 10.46 3.60
CA PRO A 221 -18.40 11.61 4.50
C PRO A 221 -17.23 12.54 4.12
N SER A 222 -17.26 13.75 4.68
CA SER A 222 -16.11 14.66 4.76
C SER A 222 -15.37 14.46 6.09
N PHE A 223 -14.05 14.33 6.08
CA PHE A 223 -13.25 14.12 7.30
C PHE A 223 -11.78 14.53 7.10
N LYS A 224 -11.03 14.73 8.20
CA LYS A 224 -9.57 14.91 8.13
C LYS A 224 -8.88 13.56 7.98
N PHE A 225 -7.87 13.49 7.10
CA PHE A 225 -7.11 12.25 6.90
C PHE A 225 -6.45 11.73 8.18
N GLY A 226 -6.01 12.62 9.07
CA GLY A 226 -5.47 12.26 10.39
C GLY A 226 -6.46 11.47 11.26
N ASP A 227 -7.74 11.85 11.26
CA ASP A 227 -8.80 11.19 12.02
C ASP A 227 -9.18 9.84 11.41
N TYR A 228 -9.22 9.77 10.06
CA TYR A 228 -9.35 8.51 9.33
C TYR A 228 -8.26 7.51 9.72
N MET A 229 -7.01 7.97 9.84
CA MET A 229 -5.90 7.10 10.23
C MET A 229 -6.05 6.53 11.65
N GLU A 230 -6.67 7.25 12.59
CA GLU A 230 -6.96 6.73 13.95
C GLU A 230 -8.01 5.63 13.98
N VAL A 231 -8.96 5.64 13.02
CA VAL A 231 -9.94 4.57 12.81
C VAL A 231 -9.29 3.40 12.08
N TYR A 232 -8.57 3.69 10.99
CA TYR A 232 -7.93 2.70 10.13
C TYR A 232 -6.96 1.79 10.89
N VAL A 233 -6.09 2.32 11.77
CA VAL A 233 -5.14 1.47 12.52
C VAL A 233 -5.83 0.48 13.47
N LYS A 234 -7.08 0.75 13.89
CA LYS A 234 -7.89 -0.15 14.74
C LYS A 234 -8.73 -1.13 13.94
N GLN A 235 -9.03 -0.81 12.68
CA GLN A 235 -9.99 -1.52 11.82
C GLN A 235 -9.38 -2.02 10.48
N LYS A 236 -8.04 -2.04 10.35
CA LYS A 236 -7.30 -2.37 9.11
C LYS A 236 -7.81 -3.63 8.40
N PHE A 237 -8.08 -4.69 9.17
CA PHE A 237 -8.52 -6.00 8.67
C PHE A 237 -10.03 -6.25 8.81
N GLN A 238 -10.79 -5.27 9.31
CA GLN A 238 -12.25 -5.32 9.39
C GLN A 238 -12.88 -4.76 8.10
N ALA A 239 -14.19 -4.92 7.95
CA ALA A 239 -14.96 -4.32 6.85
C ALA A 239 -14.59 -2.84 6.64
N LYS A 240 -14.59 -2.39 5.38
CA LYS A 240 -14.15 -1.04 5.02
C LYS A 240 -15.24 -0.02 5.31
N GLU A 241 -16.47 -0.40 5.06
CA GLU A 241 -17.65 0.44 5.05
C GLU A 241 -17.90 1.08 6.44
N PRO A 242 -17.78 0.35 7.58
CA PRO A 242 -17.85 0.95 8.92
C PRO A 242 -16.77 2.00 9.23
N ARG A 243 -15.63 2.01 8.51
CA ARG A 243 -14.60 3.05 8.70
C ARG A 243 -15.11 4.43 8.28
N PHE A 244 -15.94 4.49 7.24
CA PHE A 244 -16.56 5.73 6.78
C PHE A 244 -17.73 6.13 7.69
N GLU A 245 -18.57 5.18 8.09
CA GLU A 245 -19.67 5.42 9.03
C GLU A 245 -19.17 6.05 10.35
N ALA A 246 -18.06 5.55 10.89
CA ALA A 246 -17.43 6.07 12.11
C ALA A 246 -16.86 7.50 11.99
N LEU A 247 -16.73 8.03 10.76
CA LEU A 247 -16.27 9.39 10.47
C LEU A 247 -17.44 10.33 10.12
N ALA A 248 -18.58 9.80 9.69
CA ALA A 248 -19.80 10.57 9.42
C ALA A 248 -20.48 11.12 10.69
N THR A 249 -20.09 10.62 11.88
CA THR A 249 -20.69 10.95 13.18
C THR A 249 -19.81 11.85 14.06
N LYS A 250 -18.77 12.49 13.51
CA LYS A 250 -17.86 13.40 14.22
C LYS A 250 -17.95 14.82 13.66
#